data_AF-A0A7W0WA89-F1
#
_entry.id   AF-A0A7W0WA89-F1
#
_cell.length_a   1.000
_cell.length_b   1.000
_cell.length_c   1.000
_cell.angle_alpha   90.00
_cell.angle_beta   90.00
_cell.angle_gamma   90.00
#
_symmetry.space_group_name_H-M   'P 1'
#
loop_
_entity.id
_entity.type
_entity.pdbx_description
1 polymer ?
#
loop_
_entity_poly.entity_id
_entity_poly.type
_entity_poly.pdbx_seq_one_letter_code
_entity_poly.pdbx_strand_id
1 'polypeptide(L)'
;MSGPFRWNLAKLEQLGRMVERSESPPEAAFVTEIQQACVRILGQAGDADLVFIGRSPANLFDYLSGILADTSWATRCTLINVSLRADSIAAIRHAYPTALPAIYAHLTAAGLAPAQICRRSAPIALVDLVDTGTTFGLLLDLWRDWAVREGCDPAALVRRLRLVGITIQQPTSPKTWRWHQHAPWTRQLRPSAIKNVSLPGHLWRELGNSQPKHERWNPPWRWGDALMAEPPRDQTSIDALWLALQLYTLGSSRLHRQEFARRLVHERAMREAWCRTLAQELRGMRPRG
;
A
#
# COMPACT_ATOMS: atom_id res chain seq x y z
N MET A 1 13.95 8.59 -14.32
CA MET A 1 13.01 7.81 -13.47
C MET A 1 11.77 7.53 -14.30
N SER A 2 11.32 6.28 -14.39
CA SER A 2 10.09 5.92 -15.09
C SER A 2 8.94 5.81 -14.10
N GLY A 3 8.17 6.88 -13.93
CA GLY A 3 6.99 6.89 -13.05
C GLY A 3 6.79 8.23 -12.32
N PRO A 4 5.68 8.35 -11.58
CA PRO A 4 5.41 9.52 -10.75
C PRO A 4 6.51 9.78 -9.72
N PHE A 5 6.78 11.05 -9.45
CA PHE A 5 7.65 11.48 -8.37
C PHE A 5 7.14 10.98 -7.03
N ARG A 6 8.08 10.64 -6.15
CA ARG A 6 7.79 10.21 -4.80
C ARG A 6 8.81 10.75 -3.82
N TRP A 7 8.31 11.33 -2.74
CA TRP A 7 9.14 11.77 -1.64
C TRP A 7 9.74 10.56 -0.92
N ASN A 8 11.02 10.65 -0.57
CA ASN A 8 11.67 9.68 0.29
C ASN A 8 11.73 10.24 1.72
N LEU A 9 10.78 9.83 2.56
CA LEU A 9 10.67 10.32 3.94
C LEU A 9 11.86 9.91 4.83
N ALA A 10 12.62 8.89 4.43
CA ALA A 10 13.84 8.48 5.12
C ALA A 10 15.04 9.43 4.87
N LYS A 11 14.96 10.29 3.85
CA LYS A 11 16.02 11.22 3.44
C LYS A 11 15.56 12.66 3.65
N LEU A 12 15.67 13.13 4.89
CA LEU A 12 15.23 14.48 5.29
C LEU A 12 15.88 15.58 4.45
N GLU A 13 17.12 15.38 4.02
CA GLU A 13 17.85 16.30 3.15
C GLU A 13 17.15 16.54 1.80
N GLN A 14 16.31 15.60 1.35
CA GLN A 14 15.53 15.73 0.11
C GLN A 14 14.25 16.56 0.29
N LEU A 15 13.80 16.78 1.53
CA LEU A 15 12.58 17.53 1.85
C LEU A 15 12.85 19.05 1.93
N GLY A 16 14.11 19.43 2.19
CA GLY A 16 14.54 20.83 2.26
C GLY A 16 13.75 21.65 3.30
N ARG A 17 13.58 22.95 3.04
CA ARG A 17 12.85 23.86 3.94
C ARG A 17 11.33 23.67 3.96
N MET A 18 10.80 22.81 3.09
CA MET A 18 9.34 22.61 2.94
C MET A 18 8.71 22.01 4.20
N VAL A 19 9.51 21.35 5.04
CA VAL A 19 9.08 20.70 6.28
C VAL A 19 9.63 21.38 7.55
N GLU A 20 10.21 22.58 7.44
CA GLU A 20 10.68 23.38 8.60
C GLU A 20 9.53 23.94 9.46
N ARG A 21 8.28 23.74 9.05
CA ARG A 21 7.12 24.19 9.83
C ARG A 21 6.91 23.33 11.07
N SER A 22 6.74 23.99 12.21
CA SER A 22 6.23 23.41 13.44
C SER A 22 4.70 23.49 13.43
N GLU A 23 4.04 22.59 12.71
CA GLU A 23 2.62 22.33 12.96
C GLU A 23 2.46 21.44 14.21
N SER A 24 1.25 21.45 14.79
CA SER A 24 0.92 20.61 15.94
C SER A 24 1.00 19.12 15.56
N PRO A 25 1.59 18.25 16.39
CA PRO A 25 1.66 16.82 16.12
C PRO A 25 0.26 16.25 15.79
N PRO A 26 0.19 15.15 15.03
CA PRO A 26 -1.09 14.60 14.63
C PRO A 26 -1.82 14.12 15.88
N GLU A 27 -3.15 14.20 15.85
CA GLU A 27 -3.96 13.84 17.01
C GLU A 27 -3.65 12.41 17.48
N ALA A 28 -3.43 12.25 18.80
CA ALA A 28 -3.03 10.97 19.38
C ALA A 28 -4.05 9.84 19.09
N ALA A 29 -5.34 10.19 19.01
CA ALA A 29 -6.41 9.26 18.63
C ALA A 29 -6.30 8.81 17.17
N PHE A 30 -5.95 9.70 16.24
CA PHE A 30 -5.71 9.36 14.85
C PHE A 30 -4.50 8.42 14.70
N VAL A 31 -3.37 8.75 15.35
CA VAL A 31 -2.15 7.91 15.35
C VAL A 31 -2.44 6.54 15.97
N THR A 32 -3.15 6.55 17.10
CA THR A 32 -4.05 5.51 17.60
C THR A 32 -4.47 4.43 16.60
N GLU A 33 -5.37 4.87 15.74
CA GLU A 33 -6.10 4.05 14.80
C GLU A 33 -5.26 3.66 13.58
N ILE A 34 -4.38 4.56 13.10
CA ILE A 34 -3.38 4.27 12.06
C ILE A 34 -2.50 3.09 12.49
N GLN A 35 -1.99 3.12 13.73
CA GLN A 35 -1.17 2.05 14.26
C GLN A 35 -1.94 0.72 14.32
N GLN A 36 -3.17 0.73 14.83
CA GLN A 36 -4.02 -0.46 14.90
C GLN A 36 -4.36 -1.02 13.51
N ALA A 37 -4.59 -0.15 12.54
CA ALA A 37 -4.80 -0.53 11.15
C ALA A 37 -3.55 -1.22 10.58
N CYS A 38 -2.38 -0.63 10.76
CA CYS A 38 -1.12 -1.16 10.24
C CYS A 38 -0.75 -2.52 10.83
N VAL A 39 -0.96 -2.74 12.15
CA VAL A 39 -0.77 -4.06 12.78
C VAL A 39 -1.65 -5.12 12.11
N ARG A 40 -2.93 -4.79 11.89
CA ARG A 40 -3.89 -5.70 11.24
C ARG A 40 -3.54 -5.94 9.77
N ILE A 41 -3.13 -4.91 9.03
CA ILE A 41 -2.68 -5.04 7.63
C ILE A 41 -1.51 -6.02 7.55
N LEU A 42 -0.47 -5.82 8.37
CA LEU A 42 0.71 -6.67 8.40
C LEU A 42 0.35 -8.12 8.79
N GLY A 43 -0.51 -8.28 9.81
CA GLY A 43 -0.98 -9.60 10.23
C GLY A 43 -1.79 -10.34 9.15
N GLN A 44 -2.61 -9.63 8.38
CA GLN A 44 -3.43 -10.22 7.31
C GLN A 44 -2.65 -10.44 6.01
N ALA A 45 -1.66 -9.61 5.70
CA ALA A 45 -0.79 -9.78 4.54
C ALA A 45 0.05 -11.05 4.65
N GLY A 46 0.43 -11.43 5.87
CA GLY A 46 1.32 -12.55 6.14
C GLY A 46 2.77 -12.25 5.74
N ASP A 47 3.58 -13.29 5.54
CA ASP A 47 4.94 -13.16 5.00
C ASP A 47 4.91 -12.77 3.52
N ALA A 48 4.59 -11.52 3.23
CA ALA A 48 4.43 -10.98 1.88
C ALA A 48 5.04 -9.59 1.80
N ASP A 49 5.50 -9.22 0.61
CA ASP A 49 5.88 -7.85 0.31
C ASP A 49 4.62 -7.01 0.14
N LEU A 50 4.53 -5.92 0.90
CA LEU A 50 3.40 -5.01 0.94
C LEU A 50 3.51 -4.00 -0.20
N VAL A 51 2.47 -3.97 -1.03
CA VAL A 51 2.34 -3.01 -2.13
C VAL A 51 1.05 -2.24 -1.92
N PHE A 52 1.17 -1.05 -1.36
CA PHE A 52 0.08 -0.11 -1.19
C PHE A 52 -0.31 0.50 -2.55
N ILE A 53 -1.60 0.58 -2.82
CA ILE A 53 -2.11 1.00 -4.13
C ILE A 53 -2.80 2.35 -4.01
N GLY A 54 -2.38 3.28 -4.86
CA GLY A 54 -2.94 4.63 -4.94
C GLY A 54 -2.60 5.50 -3.73
N ARG A 55 -3.35 6.59 -3.60
CA ARG A 55 -3.10 7.63 -2.59
C ARG A 55 -3.95 7.46 -1.33
N SER A 56 -5.01 6.66 -1.38
CA SER A 56 -5.93 6.46 -0.26
C SER A 56 -5.24 5.88 0.98
N PRO A 57 -4.41 4.83 0.87
CA PRO A 57 -3.75 4.27 2.05
C PRO A 57 -2.37 4.90 2.33
N ALA A 58 -2.04 6.08 1.77
CA ALA A 58 -0.72 6.70 1.90
C ALA A 58 -0.30 6.92 3.37
N ASN A 59 -1.19 7.44 4.23
CA ASN A 59 -0.88 7.66 5.65
C ASN A 59 -0.55 6.34 6.39
N LEU A 60 -1.19 5.23 6.00
CA LEU A 60 -0.87 3.90 6.53
C LEU A 60 0.50 3.42 6.04
N PHE A 61 0.81 3.66 4.77
CA PHE A 61 2.13 3.38 4.21
C PHE A 61 3.22 4.20 4.92
N ASP A 62 3.02 5.50 5.11
CA ASP A 62 4.03 6.41 5.68
C ASP A 62 4.38 5.98 7.11
N TYR A 63 3.37 5.71 7.94
CA TYR A 63 3.57 5.17 9.29
C TYR A 63 4.26 3.80 9.29
N LEU A 64 3.76 2.85 8.48
CA LEU A 64 4.29 1.48 8.46
C LEU A 64 5.71 1.42 7.89
N SER A 65 6.04 2.26 6.91
CA SER A 65 7.40 2.33 6.36
C SER A 65 8.42 2.79 7.42
N GLY A 66 8.06 3.72 8.30
CA GLY A 66 8.89 4.11 9.44
C GLY A 66 9.05 2.99 10.48
N ILE A 67 7.96 2.27 10.78
CA ILE A 67 7.99 1.09 11.67
C ILE A 67 8.99 0.05 11.17
N LEU A 68 9.04 -0.18 9.85
CA LEU A 68 9.87 -1.22 9.23
C LEU A 68 11.28 -0.76 8.84
N ALA A 69 11.61 0.53 8.92
CA ALA A 69 12.83 1.10 8.34
C ALA A 69 14.15 0.45 8.79
N ASP A 70 14.25 0.03 10.06
CA ASP A 70 15.46 -0.61 10.62
C ASP A 70 15.27 -2.13 10.87
N THR A 71 14.43 -2.76 10.05
CA THR A 71 14.12 -4.19 10.14
C THR A 71 14.52 -4.90 8.86
N SER A 72 14.53 -6.23 8.87
CA SER A 72 14.67 -7.04 7.65
C SER A 72 13.53 -6.81 6.64
N TRP A 73 12.48 -6.07 7.02
CA TRP A 73 11.33 -5.73 6.20
C TRP A 73 11.38 -4.32 5.59
N ALA A 74 12.46 -3.56 5.79
CA ALA A 74 12.59 -2.19 5.30
C ALA A 74 12.30 -2.04 3.79
N THR A 75 12.73 -3.01 2.98
CA THR A 75 12.54 -3.01 1.52
C THR A 75 11.28 -3.76 1.07
N ARG A 76 10.46 -4.24 2.01
CA ARG A 76 9.24 -5.04 1.73
C ARG A 76 7.97 -4.20 1.75
N CYS A 77 8.08 -2.89 1.85
CA CYS A 77 6.96 -1.96 1.85
C CYS A 77 7.13 -0.96 0.70
N THR A 78 6.20 -0.94 -0.25
CA THR A 78 6.20 -0.02 -1.38
C THR A 78 4.78 0.53 -1.58
N LEU A 79 4.65 1.70 -2.20
CA LEU A 79 3.37 2.23 -2.65
C LEU A 79 3.50 2.60 -4.12
N ILE A 80 2.45 2.31 -4.87
CA ILE A 80 2.33 2.58 -6.29
C ILE A 80 1.24 3.63 -6.46
N ASN A 81 1.63 4.82 -6.88
CA ASN A 81 0.65 5.87 -7.19
C ASN A 81 -0.05 5.53 -8.50
N VAL A 82 -1.25 4.98 -8.40
CA VAL A 82 -2.20 4.77 -9.50
C VAL A 82 -3.60 5.14 -9.04
N SER A 83 -4.46 5.55 -9.95
CA SER A 83 -5.86 5.80 -9.66
C SER A 83 -6.71 5.18 -10.76
N LEU A 84 -7.37 4.07 -10.43
CA LEU A 84 -8.16 3.30 -11.37
C LEU A 84 -9.63 3.46 -11.02
N ARG A 85 -10.45 3.84 -12.01
CA ARG A 85 -11.91 3.95 -11.87
C ARG A 85 -12.56 3.44 -13.14
N ALA A 86 -13.55 2.55 -12.97
CA ALA A 86 -14.59 2.12 -13.93
C ALA A 86 -14.22 1.77 -15.39
N ASP A 87 -12.97 1.92 -15.82
CA ASP A 87 -12.48 1.65 -17.17
C ASP A 87 -11.82 0.28 -17.23
N SER A 88 -12.07 -0.50 -18.28
CA SER A 88 -11.34 -1.74 -18.54
C SER A 88 -9.94 -1.47 -19.11
N ILE A 89 -9.02 -2.44 -19.00
CA ILE A 89 -7.70 -2.33 -19.62
C ILE A 89 -7.79 -2.15 -21.14
N ALA A 90 -8.78 -2.77 -21.79
CA ALA A 90 -9.05 -2.57 -23.21
C ALA A 90 -9.49 -1.13 -23.52
N ALA A 91 -10.36 -0.54 -22.70
CA ALA A 91 -10.79 0.85 -22.84
C ALA A 91 -9.62 1.83 -22.62
N ILE A 92 -8.80 1.62 -21.59
CA ILE A 92 -7.58 2.41 -21.34
C ILE A 92 -6.63 2.33 -22.53
N ARG A 93 -6.40 1.12 -23.07
CA ARG A 93 -5.52 0.90 -24.23
C ARG A 93 -5.99 1.69 -25.45
N HIS A 94 -7.30 1.73 -25.67
CA HIS A 94 -7.90 2.44 -26.81
C HIS A 94 -7.85 3.96 -26.61
N ALA A 95 -8.23 4.46 -25.44
CA ALA A 95 -8.30 5.90 -25.15
C ALA A 95 -6.92 6.55 -24.97
N TYR A 96 -5.95 5.81 -24.40
CA TYR A 96 -4.63 6.34 -24.02
C TYR A 96 -3.50 5.37 -24.46
N PRO A 97 -3.13 5.35 -25.75
CA PRO A 97 -2.19 4.36 -26.30
C PRO A 97 -0.81 4.32 -25.63
N THR A 98 -0.34 5.46 -25.11
CA THR A 98 0.94 5.59 -24.41
C THR A 98 0.89 5.22 -22.93
N ALA A 99 -0.31 5.13 -22.34
CA ALA A 99 -0.49 4.94 -20.90
C ALA A 99 0.00 3.56 -20.44
N LEU A 100 -0.28 2.50 -21.21
CA LEU A 100 0.08 1.14 -20.83
C LEU A 100 1.60 0.88 -20.82
N PRO A 101 2.37 1.28 -21.87
CA PRO A 101 3.82 1.25 -21.80
C PRO A 101 4.38 2.02 -20.59
N ALA A 102 3.83 3.20 -20.27
CA ALA A 102 4.29 4.01 -19.16
C ALA A 102 4.03 3.35 -17.79
N ILE A 103 2.84 2.76 -17.57
CA ILE A 103 2.55 2.06 -16.31
C ILE A 103 3.35 0.76 -16.19
N TYR A 104 3.61 0.04 -17.29
CA TYR A 104 4.50 -1.12 -17.26
C TYR A 104 5.92 -0.73 -16.85
N ALA A 105 6.46 0.39 -17.35
CA ALA A 105 7.77 0.88 -16.95
C ALA A 105 7.81 1.26 -15.45
N HIS A 106 6.76 1.91 -14.94
CA HIS A 106 6.63 2.24 -13.52
C HIS A 106 6.54 0.97 -12.64
N LEU A 107 5.70 0.01 -13.00
CA LEU A 107 5.58 -1.26 -12.26
C LEU A 107 6.87 -2.08 -12.33
N THR A 108 7.58 -2.09 -13.46
CA THR A 108 8.88 -2.76 -13.61
C THR A 108 9.92 -2.13 -12.68
N ALA A 109 9.98 -0.80 -12.59
CA ALA A 109 10.88 -0.09 -11.68
C ALA A 109 10.59 -0.41 -10.21
N ALA A 110 9.33 -0.72 -9.88
CA ALA A 110 8.92 -1.17 -8.54
C ALA A 110 9.11 -2.67 -8.30
N GLY A 111 9.65 -3.43 -9.26
CA GLY A 111 9.82 -4.89 -9.13
C GLY A 111 8.52 -5.69 -9.29
N LEU A 112 7.53 -5.13 -10.00
CA LEU A 112 6.18 -5.66 -10.18
C LEU A 112 5.87 -6.06 -11.63
N ALA A 113 6.88 -6.27 -12.47
CA ALA A 113 6.70 -6.93 -13.76
C ALA A 113 6.37 -8.43 -13.58
N PRO A 114 5.64 -9.07 -14.51
CA PRO A 114 5.21 -10.47 -14.36
C PRO A 114 6.34 -11.44 -14.00
N ALA A 115 7.45 -11.37 -14.73
CA ALA A 115 8.61 -12.22 -14.46
C ALA A 115 9.30 -11.88 -13.13
N GLN A 116 9.23 -10.63 -12.67
CA GLN A 116 9.76 -10.23 -11.35
C GLN A 116 8.87 -10.83 -10.24
N ILE A 117 7.55 -10.67 -10.34
CA ILE A 117 6.55 -11.21 -9.38
C ILE A 117 6.70 -12.73 -9.23
N CYS A 118 6.80 -13.45 -10.35
CA CYS A 118 6.92 -14.92 -10.35
C CYS A 118 8.23 -15.41 -9.72
N ARG A 119 9.32 -14.65 -9.80
CA ARG A 119 10.64 -15.04 -9.28
C ARG A 119 10.90 -14.62 -7.83
N ARG A 120 10.04 -13.79 -7.22
CA ARG A 120 10.23 -13.35 -5.83
C ARG A 120 10.25 -14.55 -4.88
N SER A 121 11.00 -14.45 -3.79
CA SER A 121 10.95 -15.43 -2.69
C SER A 121 9.61 -15.34 -1.96
N ALA A 122 9.17 -14.13 -1.61
CA ALA A 122 7.89 -13.86 -0.95
C ALA A 122 6.77 -13.51 -1.93
N PRO A 123 5.50 -13.86 -1.62
CA PRO A 123 4.34 -13.34 -2.35
C PRO A 123 4.18 -11.83 -2.16
N ILE A 124 3.33 -11.21 -2.97
CA ILE A 124 2.98 -9.79 -2.86
C ILE A 124 1.57 -9.67 -2.27
N ALA A 125 1.40 -8.79 -1.30
CA ALA A 125 0.11 -8.37 -0.78
C ALA A 125 -0.21 -6.95 -1.27
N LEU A 126 -1.20 -6.85 -2.16
CA LEU A 126 -1.75 -5.57 -2.60
C LEU A 126 -2.66 -5.03 -1.51
N VAL A 127 -2.43 -3.80 -1.08
CA VAL A 127 -3.17 -3.15 0.00
C VAL A 127 -3.86 -1.90 -0.55
N ASP A 128 -5.19 -1.85 -0.44
CA ASP A 128 -5.97 -0.70 -0.95
C ASP A 128 -7.16 -0.41 -0.02
N LEU A 129 -7.63 0.84 -0.05
CA LEU A 129 -8.87 1.28 0.56
C LEU A 129 -10.04 0.92 -0.36
N VAL A 130 -10.89 -0.01 0.07
CA VAL A 130 -11.86 -0.67 -0.81
C VAL A 130 -13.27 -0.14 -0.59
N ASP A 131 -13.81 0.47 -1.64
CA ASP A 131 -15.24 0.74 -1.81
C ASP A 131 -15.92 -0.42 -2.58
N THR A 132 -15.51 -0.65 -3.84
CA THR A 132 -16.10 -1.67 -4.73
C THR A 132 -15.13 -2.80 -5.13
N GLY A 133 -13.82 -2.61 -4.94
CA GLY A 133 -12.77 -3.56 -5.33
C GLY A 133 -12.28 -3.41 -6.78
N THR A 134 -12.80 -2.44 -7.53
CA THR A 134 -12.47 -2.21 -8.94
C THR A 134 -10.97 -2.05 -9.20
N THR A 135 -10.24 -1.33 -8.33
CA THR A 135 -8.78 -1.17 -8.46
C THR A 135 -8.05 -2.51 -8.53
N PHE A 136 -8.36 -3.43 -7.61
CA PHE A 136 -7.73 -4.75 -7.59
C PHE A 136 -8.06 -5.56 -8.85
N GLY A 137 -9.32 -5.54 -9.29
CA GLY A 137 -9.73 -6.24 -10.51
C GLY A 137 -8.97 -5.73 -11.74
N LEU A 138 -8.88 -4.42 -11.90
CA LEU A 138 -8.18 -3.81 -13.04
C LEU A 138 -6.68 -4.08 -13.04
N LEU A 139 -6.04 -4.01 -11.86
CA LEU A 139 -4.63 -4.39 -11.75
C LEU A 139 -4.40 -5.88 -12.05
N LEU A 140 -5.29 -6.76 -11.60
CA LEU A 140 -5.21 -8.18 -11.88
C LEU A 140 -5.32 -8.45 -13.39
N ASP A 141 -6.29 -7.82 -14.06
CA ASP A 141 -6.46 -7.94 -15.51
C ASP A 141 -5.24 -7.37 -16.26
N LEU A 142 -4.68 -6.24 -15.79
CA LEU A 142 -3.48 -5.63 -16.35
C LEU A 142 -2.28 -6.58 -16.27
N TRP A 143 -2.01 -7.17 -15.10
CA TRP A 143 -0.89 -8.10 -14.95
C TRP A 143 -1.10 -9.40 -15.70
N ARG A 144 -2.33 -9.90 -15.83
CA ARG A 144 -2.61 -11.11 -16.61
C ARG A 144 -2.41 -10.88 -18.10
N ASP A 145 -2.96 -9.79 -18.65
CA ASP A 145 -2.74 -9.41 -20.06
C ASP A 145 -1.25 -9.18 -20.34
N TRP A 146 -0.54 -8.51 -19.42
CA TRP A 146 0.90 -8.30 -19.53
C TRP A 146 1.69 -9.62 -19.47
N ALA A 147 1.36 -10.52 -18.55
CA ALA A 147 1.99 -11.83 -18.44
C ALA A 147 1.84 -12.66 -19.72
N VAL A 148 0.63 -12.71 -20.31
CA VAL A 148 0.38 -13.41 -21.57
C VAL A 148 1.25 -12.85 -22.69
N ARG A 149 1.37 -11.53 -22.81
CA ARG A 149 2.20 -10.86 -23.83
C ARG A 149 3.69 -11.17 -23.70
N GLU A 150 4.17 -11.34 -22.48
CA GLU A 150 5.57 -11.68 -22.18
C GLU A 150 5.83 -13.19 -22.08
N GLY A 151 4.85 -14.04 -22.40
CA GLY A 151 4.99 -15.51 -22.33
C GLY A 151 5.13 -16.06 -20.91
N CYS A 152 4.74 -15.29 -19.89
CA CYS A 152 4.69 -15.74 -18.49
C CYS A 152 3.37 -16.46 -18.19
N ASP A 153 3.38 -17.52 -17.35
CA ASP A 153 2.15 -18.18 -16.89
C ASP A 153 1.32 -17.24 -16.00
N PRO A 154 0.13 -16.77 -16.46
CA PRO A 154 -0.71 -15.88 -15.67
C PRO A 154 -1.21 -16.55 -14.39
N ALA A 155 -1.44 -17.87 -14.40
CA ALA A 155 -1.90 -18.58 -13.21
C ALA A 155 -0.79 -18.65 -12.14
N ALA A 156 0.48 -18.81 -12.56
CA ALA A 156 1.62 -18.70 -11.64
C ALA A 156 1.72 -17.32 -11.02
N LEU A 157 1.55 -16.26 -11.81
CA LEU A 157 1.52 -14.88 -11.32
C LEU A 157 0.41 -14.69 -10.28
N VAL A 158 -0.82 -15.08 -10.60
CA VAL A 158 -1.98 -14.91 -9.69
C VAL A 158 -1.77 -15.63 -8.36
N ARG A 159 -1.12 -16.81 -8.36
CA ARG A 159 -0.77 -17.54 -7.12
C ARG A 159 0.21 -16.79 -6.21
N ARG A 160 0.97 -15.83 -6.74
CA ARG A 160 1.89 -14.96 -5.98
C ARG A 160 1.22 -13.74 -5.37
N LEU A 161 -0.04 -13.46 -5.73
CA LEU A 161 -0.77 -12.27 -5.27
C LEU A 161 -1.69 -12.59 -4.10
N ARG A 162 -1.75 -11.64 -3.16
CA ARG A 162 -2.70 -11.55 -2.06
C ARG A 162 -3.33 -10.17 -2.09
N LEU A 163 -4.55 -10.06 -1.59
CA LEU A 163 -5.30 -8.82 -1.47
C LEU A 163 -5.61 -8.55 0.00
N VAL A 164 -5.31 -7.36 0.46
CA VAL A 164 -5.72 -6.83 1.76
C VAL A 164 -6.61 -5.61 1.50
N GLY A 165 -7.91 -5.82 1.54
CA GLY A 165 -8.90 -4.76 1.37
C GLY A 165 -9.17 -4.04 2.68
N ILE A 166 -8.92 -2.74 2.73
CA ILE A 166 -9.23 -1.90 3.89
C ILE A 166 -10.67 -1.39 3.73
N THR A 167 -11.57 -1.85 4.60
CA THR A 167 -13.02 -1.63 4.47
C THR A 167 -13.57 -0.84 5.66
N ILE A 168 -14.73 -0.21 5.49
CA ILE A 168 -15.50 0.32 6.62
C ILE A 168 -15.91 -0.84 7.53
N GLN A 169 -15.76 -0.65 8.84
CA GLN A 169 -16.25 -1.58 9.85
C GLN A 169 -17.77 -1.63 9.80
N GLN A 170 -18.28 -2.83 9.59
CA GLN A 170 -19.71 -3.14 9.56
C GLN A 170 -20.04 -4.07 10.75
N PRO A 171 -21.33 -4.17 11.13
CA PRO A 171 -21.76 -5.15 12.12
C PRO A 171 -21.31 -6.57 11.78
N THR A 172 -21.05 -7.40 12.80
CA THR A 172 -20.72 -8.81 12.61
C THR A 172 -22.00 -9.60 12.32
N SER A 173 -22.30 -9.85 11.06
CA SER A 173 -23.46 -10.64 10.62
C SER A 173 -23.13 -11.48 9.39
N PRO A 174 -23.74 -12.67 9.21
CA PRO A 174 -23.67 -13.41 7.95
C PRO A 174 -24.19 -12.61 6.75
N LYS A 175 -25.08 -11.63 6.97
CA LYS A 175 -25.64 -10.76 5.93
C LYS A 175 -24.78 -9.52 5.64
N THR A 176 -23.67 -9.34 6.35
CA THR A 176 -22.79 -8.20 6.15
C THR A 176 -22.19 -8.24 4.76
N TRP A 177 -22.46 -7.21 3.98
CA TRP A 177 -21.94 -7.04 2.63
C TRP A 177 -20.41 -7.07 2.64
N ARG A 178 -19.82 -7.85 1.72
CA ARG A 178 -18.35 -7.91 1.54
C ARG A 178 -18.04 -7.76 0.06
N TRP A 179 -17.26 -6.73 -0.28
CA TRP A 179 -16.93 -6.40 -1.67
C TRP A 179 -16.51 -7.62 -2.52
N HIS A 180 -15.68 -8.51 -1.96
CA HIS A 180 -15.15 -9.65 -2.72
C HIS A 180 -16.21 -10.70 -3.08
N GLN A 181 -17.33 -10.77 -2.35
CA GLN A 181 -18.45 -11.66 -2.66
C GLN A 181 -19.27 -11.17 -3.88
N HIS A 182 -19.17 -9.87 -4.17
CA HIS A 182 -19.91 -9.21 -5.26
C HIS A 182 -19.01 -8.82 -6.44
N ALA A 183 -17.74 -9.23 -6.40
CA ALA A 183 -16.74 -8.95 -7.42
C ALA A 183 -16.38 -10.25 -8.16
N PRO A 184 -16.98 -10.59 -9.32
CA PRO A 184 -16.81 -11.88 -9.98
C PRO A 184 -15.35 -12.26 -10.28
N TRP A 185 -14.49 -11.27 -10.53
CA TRP A 185 -13.07 -11.46 -10.81
C TRP A 185 -12.30 -12.08 -9.64
N THR A 186 -12.81 -11.98 -8.40
CA THR A 186 -12.16 -12.58 -7.22
C THR A 186 -12.14 -14.11 -7.26
N ARG A 187 -13.00 -14.74 -8.05
CA ARG A 187 -13.02 -16.20 -8.27
C ARG A 187 -11.72 -16.74 -8.89
N GLN A 188 -10.90 -15.86 -9.45
CA GLN A 188 -9.57 -16.19 -9.97
C GLN A 188 -8.53 -16.41 -8.86
N LEU A 189 -8.80 -15.90 -7.66
CA LEU A 189 -7.92 -15.98 -6.50
C LEU A 189 -8.41 -17.08 -5.55
N ARG A 190 -7.47 -17.65 -4.79
CA ARG A 190 -7.84 -18.52 -3.66
C ARG A 190 -8.56 -17.66 -2.61
N PRO A 191 -9.65 -18.13 -1.98
CA PRO A 191 -10.34 -17.37 -0.92
C PRO A 191 -9.40 -16.93 0.22
N SER A 192 -8.40 -17.76 0.54
CA SER A 192 -7.40 -17.44 1.56
C SER A 192 -6.45 -16.29 1.19
N ALA A 193 -6.34 -15.94 -0.09
CA ALA A 193 -5.52 -14.85 -0.60
C ALA A 193 -6.23 -13.48 -0.48
N ILE A 194 -7.51 -13.45 -0.12
CA ILE A 194 -8.28 -12.21 0.07
C ILE A 194 -8.57 -12.03 1.55
N LYS A 195 -8.05 -10.95 2.13
CA LYS A 195 -8.28 -10.57 3.52
C LYS A 195 -8.84 -9.15 3.59
N ASN A 196 -9.56 -8.87 4.67
CA ASN A 196 -10.08 -7.54 4.95
C ASN A 196 -9.51 -7.01 6.27
N VAL A 197 -9.25 -5.71 6.32
CA VAL A 197 -8.98 -4.96 7.55
C VAL A 197 -10.07 -3.90 7.69
N SER A 198 -10.89 -4.04 8.73
CA SER A 198 -11.99 -3.11 8.98
C SER A 198 -11.55 -1.91 9.81
N LEU A 199 -11.87 -0.70 9.35
CA LEU A 199 -11.60 0.56 10.05
C LEU A 199 -12.89 1.22 10.55
N PRO A 200 -12.85 2.01 11.63
CA PRO A 200 -13.93 2.92 11.97
C PRO A 200 -14.34 3.77 10.76
N GLY A 201 -15.64 4.05 10.64
CA GLY A 201 -16.18 4.75 9.48
C GLY A 201 -15.61 6.16 9.28
N HIS A 202 -15.29 6.88 10.37
CA HIS A 202 -14.66 8.19 10.28
C HIS A 202 -13.25 8.10 9.71
N LEU A 203 -12.42 7.17 10.20
CA LEU A 203 -11.06 6.99 9.69
C LEU A 203 -11.06 6.56 8.23
N TRP A 204 -11.93 5.61 7.85
CA TRP A 204 -12.02 5.18 6.45
C TRP A 204 -12.38 6.36 5.54
N ARG A 205 -13.32 7.23 5.96
CA ARG A 205 -13.69 8.44 5.21
C ARG A 205 -12.58 9.48 5.19
N GLU A 206 -11.85 9.64 6.29
CA GLU A 206 -10.68 10.52 6.35
C GLU A 206 -9.66 10.08 5.31
N LEU A 207 -9.27 8.80 5.32
CA LEU A 207 -8.29 8.25 4.37
C LEU A 207 -8.74 8.34 2.90
N GLY A 208 -10.03 8.11 2.64
CA GLY A 208 -10.58 8.04 1.28
C GLY A 208 -10.96 9.38 0.66
N ASN A 209 -11.52 10.30 1.46
CA ASN A 209 -12.25 11.47 0.97
C ASN A 209 -11.65 12.80 1.41
N SER A 210 -11.23 12.90 2.68
CA SER A 210 -10.93 14.19 3.30
C SER A 210 -9.43 14.48 3.39
N GLN A 211 -8.60 13.46 3.61
CA GLN A 211 -7.19 13.71 3.88
C GLN A 211 -6.51 14.38 2.67
N PRO A 212 -5.71 15.43 2.91
CA PRO A 212 -4.77 15.94 1.92
C PRO A 212 -3.84 14.83 1.40
N LYS A 213 -3.42 14.94 0.14
CA LYS A 213 -2.53 13.97 -0.52
C LYS A 213 -1.28 14.69 -1.00
N HIS A 214 -0.11 14.18 -0.65
CA HIS A 214 1.17 14.77 -1.07
C HIS A 214 1.62 14.30 -2.46
N GLU A 215 0.92 13.32 -3.06
CA GLU A 215 1.13 12.92 -4.46
C GLU A 215 0.02 13.40 -5.39
N ARG A 216 0.40 13.70 -6.64
CA ARG A 216 -0.55 14.04 -7.71
C ARG A 216 -1.48 12.86 -7.99
N TRP A 217 -2.73 13.18 -8.33
CA TRP A 217 -3.68 12.20 -8.83
C TRP A 217 -3.17 11.56 -10.12
N ASN A 218 -3.07 10.22 -10.17
CA ASN A 218 -2.48 9.49 -11.29
C ASN A 218 -3.44 8.53 -12.03
N PRO A 219 -4.49 9.05 -12.68
CA PRO A 219 -5.40 8.28 -13.53
C PRO A 219 -4.76 7.92 -14.89
N PRO A 220 -5.36 7.00 -15.67
CA PRO A 220 -4.76 6.48 -16.90
C PRO A 220 -4.28 7.53 -17.91
N TRP A 221 -5.03 8.62 -18.11
CA TRP A 221 -4.64 9.70 -19.03
C TRP A 221 -3.42 10.53 -18.59
N ARG A 222 -2.94 10.36 -17.35
CA ARG A 222 -1.70 10.96 -16.84
C ARG A 222 -0.53 9.98 -16.79
N TRP A 223 -0.73 8.72 -17.15
CA TRP A 223 0.37 7.75 -17.15
C TRP A 223 1.38 8.10 -18.25
N GLY A 224 2.61 8.39 -17.85
CA GLY A 224 3.67 8.83 -18.76
C GLY A 224 3.74 10.34 -18.99
N ASP A 225 2.84 11.12 -18.36
CA ASP A 225 2.93 12.57 -18.34
C ASP A 225 4.19 13.02 -17.58
N ALA A 226 5.01 13.86 -18.20
CA ALA A 226 6.25 14.37 -17.62
C ALA A 226 6.01 15.14 -16.31
N LEU A 227 4.87 15.82 -16.18
CA LEU A 227 4.50 16.54 -14.96
C LEU A 227 4.36 15.60 -13.75
N MET A 228 4.06 14.31 -13.99
CA MET A 228 3.99 13.34 -12.91
C MET A 228 5.36 13.09 -12.27
N ALA A 229 6.47 13.31 -13.00
CA ALA A 229 7.83 13.17 -12.48
C ALA A 229 8.30 14.39 -11.67
N GLU A 230 7.48 15.44 -11.56
CA GLU A 230 7.79 16.63 -10.79
C GLU A 230 7.15 16.59 -9.38
N PRO A 231 7.87 17.06 -8.35
CA PRO A 231 7.32 17.15 -7.00
C PRO A 231 6.16 18.16 -6.94
N PRO A 232 5.01 17.80 -6.32
CA PRO A 232 3.99 18.78 -5.94
C PRO A 232 4.55 19.83 -5.00
N ARG A 233 4.17 21.10 -5.20
CA ARG A 233 4.64 22.25 -4.41
C ARG A 233 3.51 23.19 -3.97
N ASP A 234 2.26 22.85 -4.24
CA ASP A 234 1.13 23.57 -3.66
C ASP A 234 1.05 23.35 -2.14
N GLN A 235 0.46 24.32 -1.43
CA GLN A 235 0.43 24.32 0.03
C GLN A 235 -0.23 23.06 0.60
N THR A 236 -1.35 22.61 0.01
CA THR A 236 -2.04 21.38 0.44
C THR A 236 -1.17 20.14 0.33
N SER A 237 -0.39 20.00 -0.74
CA SER A 237 0.56 18.90 -0.89
C SER A 237 1.73 18.99 0.11
N ILE A 238 2.16 20.20 0.47
CA ILE A 238 3.19 20.43 1.48
C ILE A 238 2.68 20.06 2.88
N ASP A 239 1.47 20.47 3.24
CA ASP A 239 0.86 20.13 4.53
C ASP A 239 0.65 18.61 4.65
N ALA A 240 0.23 17.97 3.55
CA ALA A 240 0.13 16.52 3.46
C ALA A 240 1.49 15.81 3.60
N LEU A 241 2.56 16.39 3.03
CA LEU A 241 3.92 15.87 3.14
C LEU A 241 4.44 15.96 4.57
N TRP A 242 4.07 17.03 5.27
CA TRP A 242 4.41 17.21 6.66
C TRP A 242 3.76 16.15 7.56
N LEU A 243 2.46 15.90 7.40
CA LEU A 243 1.78 14.81 8.10
C LEU A 243 2.42 13.45 7.78
N ALA A 244 2.76 13.19 6.52
CA ALA A 244 3.45 11.97 6.11
C ALA A 244 4.80 11.82 6.83
N LEU A 245 5.60 12.88 6.89
CA LEU A 245 6.89 12.90 7.60
C LEU A 245 6.71 12.64 9.10
N GLN A 246 5.69 13.24 9.72
CA GLN A 246 5.40 12.99 11.14
C GLN A 246 5.02 11.54 11.39
N LEU A 247 4.16 10.96 10.56
CA LEU A 247 3.77 9.55 10.67
C LEU A 247 4.98 8.63 10.50
N TYR A 248 5.84 8.89 9.52
CA TYR A 248 7.10 8.16 9.33
C TYR A 248 8.03 8.28 10.56
N THR A 249 8.18 9.50 11.10
CA THR A 249 9.03 9.77 12.27
C THR A 249 8.50 9.08 13.52
N LEU A 250 7.19 9.17 13.76
CA LEU A 250 6.52 8.45 14.84
C LEU A 250 6.73 6.96 14.69
N GLY A 251 6.48 6.39 13.51
CA GLY A 251 6.70 4.97 13.22
C GLY A 251 8.14 4.52 13.43
N SER A 252 9.12 5.38 13.12
CA SER A 252 10.54 5.09 13.31
C SER A 252 11.00 5.18 14.77
N SER A 253 10.19 5.78 15.65
CA SER A 253 10.54 5.94 17.05
C SER A 253 10.54 4.60 17.81
N ARG A 254 11.45 4.49 18.79
CA ARG A 254 11.53 3.31 19.67
C ARG A 254 10.20 3.02 20.38
N LEU A 255 9.52 4.07 20.85
CA LEU A 255 8.25 3.96 21.57
C LEU A 255 7.18 3.30 20.71
N HIS A 256 6.96 3.80 19.48
CA HIS A 256 5.94 3.25 18.60
C HIS A 256 6.29 1.85 18.10
N ARG A 257 7.58 1.54 17.85
CA ARG A 257 8.00 0.18 17.48
C ARG A 257 7.74 -0.84 18.59
N GLN A 258 8.03 -0.48 19.85
CA GLN A 258 7.73 -1.34 21.00
C GLN A 258 6.22 -1.56 21.17
N GLU A 259 5.44 -0.48 21.06
CA GLU A 259 3.98 -0.53 21.13
C GLU A 259 3.38 -1.35 19.97
N PHE A 260 3.92 -1.22 18.76
CA PHE A 260 3.55 -2.01 17.59
C PHE A 260 3.85 -3.49 17.82
N ALA A 261 5.06 -3.83 18.29
CA ALA A 261 5.46 -5.19 18.60
C ALA A 261 4.60 -5.80 19.73
N ARG A 262 4.12 -5.00 20.68
CA ARG A 262 3.21 -5.45 21.74
C ARG A 262 1.83 -5.78 21.19
N ARG A 263 1.30 -4.95 20.29
CA ARG A 263 0.02 -5.22 19.60
C ARG A 263 0.12 -6.42 18.68
N LEU A 264 1.24 -6.56 17.98
CA LEU A 264 1.48 -7.67 17.06
C LEU A 264 1.38 -9.02 17.78
N VAL A 265 1.78 -9.13 19.05
CA VAL A 265 1.65 -10.36 19.89
C VAL A 265 0.23 -10.93 19.90
N HIS A 266 -0.79 -10.08 19.76
CA HIS A 266 -2.19 -10.49 19.79
C HIS A 266 -2.75 -10.89 18.41
N GLU A 267 -1.98 -10.67 17.33
CA GLU A 267 -2.36 -11.10 15.99
C GLU A 267 -2.10 -12.59 15.79
N ARG A 268 -2.97 -13.26 15.02
CA ARG A 268 -2.80 -14.69 14.68
C ARG A 268 -1.47 -14.96 13.98
N ALA A 269 -0.94 -13.98 13.26
CA ALA A 269 0.34 -14.03 12.57
C ALA A 269 1.52 -14.38 13.49
N MET A 270 1.44 -14.13 14.79
CA MET A 270 2.51 -14.46 15.76
C MET A 270 2.81 -15.96 15.90
N ARG A 271 1.90 -16.81 15.43
CA ARG A 271 2.12 -18.25 15.32
C ARG A 271 3.18 -18.58 14.26
N GLU A 272 3.45 -17.65 13.34
CA GLU A 272 4.43 -17.80 12.27
C GLU A 272 5.82 -17.29 12.66
N ALA A 273 6.87 -17.94 12.16
CA ALA A 273 8.25 -17.61 12.48
C ALA A 273 8.67 -16.20 12.02
N TRP A 274 8.23 -15.79 10.82
CA TRP A 274 8.52 -14.46 10.27
C TRP A 274 8.01 -13.34 11.20
N CYS A 275 6.82 -13.52 11.78
CA CYS A 275 6.16 -12.51 12.61
C CYS A 275 6.85 -12.38 13.97
N ARG A 276 7.24 -13.52 14.57
CA ARG A 276 8.05 -13.52 15.80
C ARG A 276 9.40 -12.84 15.59
N THR A 277 10.05 -13.11 14.47
CA THR A 277 11.35 -12.51 14.12
C THR A 277 11.21 -11.00 13.99
N LEU A 278 10.23 -10.52 13.22
CA LEU A 278 9.95 -9.10 13.08
C LEU A 278 9.61 -8.45 14.44
N ALA A 279 8.79 -9.08 15.27
CA ALA A 279 8.45 -8.57 16.60
C ALA A 279 9.69 -8.44 17.52
N GLN A 280 10.72 -9.27 17.33
CA GLN A 280 12.00 -9.16 18.05
C GLN A 280 12.83 -7.98 17.52
N GLU A 281 12.97 -7.86 16.20
CA GLU A 281 13.67 -6.74 15.56
C GLU A 281 13.08 -5.39 15.98
N LEU A 282 11.74 -5.27 15.99
CA LEU A 282 11.03 -4.05 16.43
C LEU A 282 11.28 -3.69 17.90
N ARG A 283 11.59 -4.67 18.75
CA ARG A 283 11.97 -4.43 20.17
C ARG A 283 13.44 -4.05 20.33
N GLY A 284 14.22 -4.04 19.25
CA GLY A 284 15.66 -3.83 19.26
C GLY A 284 16.45 -5.08 19.70
N MET A 285 15.84 -6.27 19.62
CA MET A 285 16.52 -7.53 19.86
C MET A 285 17.09 -8.05 18.54
N ARG A 286 18.38 -8.40 18.51
CA ARG A 286 18.98 -9.05 17.33
C ARG A 286 18.31 -10.43 17.12
N PRO A 287 17.96 -10.80 15.88
CA PRO A 287 17.41 -12.12 15.60
C PRO A 287 18.44 -13.19 15.98
N ARG A 288 18.01 -14.25 16.66
CA ARG A 288 18.86 -15.43 16.90
C ARG A 288 19.05 -16.13 15.56
N GLY A 289 20.29 -16.13 15.07
CA GLY A 289 20.71 -16.87 13.87
C GLY A 289 20.55 -18.37 14.03
#